data_AF-A0A7J4JGK8-F1
#
_entry.id   AF-A0A7J4JGK8-F1
#
_cell.length_a   1.000
_cell.length_b   1.000
_cell.length_c   1.000
_cell.angle_alpha   90.00
_cell.angle_beta   90.00
_cell.angle_gamma   90.00
#
_symmetry.space_group_name_H-M   'P 1'
#
loop_
_entity.id
_entity.type
_entity.pdbx_description
1 polymer ?
#
loop_
_entity_poly.entity_id
_entity_poly.type
_entity_poly.pdbx_seq_one_letter_code
_entity_poly.pdbx_strand_id
1 'polypeptide(L)'
;MVKVLESYEIESDHITLEVNVVAKEDEFVRIYHLSVPEFGQGTRALLNDLKNRIITEARISPEKSMDARFVAQLKDEFGKKARTALERELPTTSAKVREVLVGLLLQQMLGIGEIEFLLSDGNLEEIVVNSSREPLWVYHKKY
;
A
#
# COMPACT_ATOMS: atom_id res chain seq x y z
N MET A 1 11.01 -18.58 -20.35
CA MET A 1 10.86 -19.23 -19.02
C MET A 1 10.97 -18.16 -17.93
N VAL A 2 10.19 -18.26 -16.84
CA VAL A 2 10.30 -17.36 -15.66
C VAL A 2 11.09 -18.08 -14.57
N LYS A 3 12.14 -17.44 -14.04
CA LYS A 3 12.96 -17.96 -12.94
C LYS A 3 12.91 -16.99 -11.76
N VAL A 4 12.45 -17.45 -10.61
CA VAL A 4 12.55 -16.71 -9.35
C VAL A 4 13.99 -16.74 -8.87
N LEU A 5 14.58 -15.56 -8.65
CA LEU A 5 15.96 -15.38 -8.17
C LEU A 5 15.98 -15.24 -6.65
N GLU A 6 15.01 -14.52 -6.08
CA GLU A 6 14.84 -14.32 -4.65
C GLU A 6 13.39 -13.99 -4.31
N SER A 7 12.97 -14.44 -3.13
CA SER A 7 11.65 -14.14 -2.54
C SER A 7 11.86 -13.70 -1.10
N TYR A 8 11.21 -12.63 -0.70
CA TYR A 8 11.24 -12.13 0.68
C TYR A 8 9.96 -11.36 1.00
N GLU A 9 9.76 -11.05 2.27
CA GLU A 9 8.61 -10.28 2.75
C GLU A 9 9.05 -8.89 3.21
N ILE A 10 8.20 -7.90 2.98
CA ILE A 10 8.30 -6.55 3.55
C ILE A 10 7.06 -6.24 4.37
N GLU A 11 7.21 -5.37 5.37
CA GLU A 11 6.12 -4.94 6.24
C GLU A 11 5.89 -3.44 6.08
N SER A 12 4.64 -3.05 5.82
CA SER A 12 4.23 -1.65 5.67
C SER A 12 2.82 -1.46 6.20
N ASP A 13 2.62 -0.52 7.13
CA ASP A 13 1.32 -0.18 7.72
C ASP A 13 0.47 -1.42 8.11
N HIS A 14 1.09 -2.39 8.79
CA HIS A 14 0.51 -3.67 9.23
C HIS A 14 0.13 -4.66 8.12
N ILE A 15 0.63 -4.45 6.92
CA ILE A 15 0.50 -5.34 5.76
C ILE A 15 1.84 -6.00 5.53
N THR A 16 1.85 -7.32 5.51
CA THR A 16 2.99 -8.11 5.03
C THR A 16 2.80 -8.37 3.54
N LEU A 17 3.79 -7.98 2.73
CA LEU A 17 3.76 -8.10 1.27
C LEU A 17 4.90 -8.99 0.80
N GLU A 18 4.61 -9.86 -0.16
CA GLU A 18 5.61 -10.73 -0.76
C GLU A 18 6.26 -10.03 -1.95
N VAL A 19 7.59 -9.99 -1.95
CA VAL A 19 8.43 -9.51 -3.03
C VAL A 19 9.08 -10.70 -3.71
N ASN A 20 8.97 -10.74 -5.03
CA ASN A 20 9.66 -11.71 -5.88
C ASN A 20 10.55 -10.99 -6.90
N VAL A 21 11.84 -11.28 -6.89
CA VAL A 21 12.76 -10.83 -7.95
C VAL A 21 12.88 -11.94 -8.97
N VAL A 22 12.46 -11.67 -10.20
CA VAL A 22 12.37 -12.68 -11.26
C VAL A 22 13.20 -12.30 -12.48
N ALA A 23 13.78 -13.31 -13.12
CA ALA A 23 14.37 -13.20 -14.46
C ALA A 23 13.46 -13.86 -15.48
N LYS A 24 13.25 -13.20 -16.62
CA LYS A 24 12.56 -13.75 -17.78
C LYS A 24 13.52 -13.79 -18.97
N GLU A 25 13.44 -14.84 -19.77
CA GLU A 25 14.35 -15.05 -20.91
C GLU A 25 14.22 -13.98 -22.02
N ASP A 26 13.04 -13.37 -22.13
CA ASP A 26 12.69 -12.34 -23.11
C ASP A 26 12.92 -10.90 -22.61
N GLU A 27 13.41 -10.74 -21.39
CA GLU A 27 13.67 -9.45 -20.76
C GLU A 27 15.15 -9.24 -20.50
N PHE A 28 15.65 -8.04 -20.78
CA PHE A 28 17.06 -7.69 -20.54
C PHE A 28 17.36 -7.32 -19.08
N VAL A 29 16.30 -7.13 -18.28
CA VAL A 29 16.37 -6.70 -16.89
C VAL A 29 15.66 -7.68 -15.97
N ARG A 30 16.05 -7.68 -14.69
CA ARG A 30 15.31 -8.39 -13.65
C ARG A 30 14.05 -7.61 -13.31
N ILE A 31 12.97 -8.32 -13.01
CA ILE A 31 11.70 -7.73 -12.64
C ILE A 31 11.54 -7.86 -11.13
N TYR A 32 11.37 -6.72 -10.47
CA TYR A 32 10.90 -6.64 -9.10
C TYR A 32 9.37 -6.74 -9.10
N HIS A 33 8.83 -7.77 -8.49
CA HIS A 33 7.39 -8.01 -8.42
C HIS A 33 6.89 -7.93 -6.98
N LEU A 34 6.18 -6.85 -6.66
CA LEU A 34 5.49 -6.68 -5.39
C LEU A 34 4.07 -7.25 -5.46
N SER A 35 3.74 -8.16 -4.55
CA SER A 35 2.45 -8.84 -4.52
C SER A 35 1.48 -8.08 -3.60
N VAL A 36 0.77 -7.10 -4.16
CA VAL A 36 -0.25 -6.33 -3.43
C VAL A 36 -1.58 -7.11 -3.43
N PRO A 37 -2.29 -7.22 -2.30
CA PRO A 37 -3.59 -7.88 -2.23
C PRO A 37 -4.62 -7.24 -3.19
N GLU A 38 -5.22 -8.05 -4.04
CA GLU A 38 -6.34 -7.62 -4.88
C GLU A 38 -7.68 -7.99 -4.26
N PHE A 39 -8.70 -7.15 -4.52
CA PHE A 39 -10.06 -7.37 -4.05
C PHE A 39 -11.07 -7.36 -5.19
N GLY A 40 -12.17 -8.09 -4.98
CA GLY A 40 -13.31 -8.06 -5.90
C GLY A 40 -13.93 -6.66 -6.01
N GLN A 41 -14.71 -6.44 -7.07
CA GLN A 41 -15.32 -5.14 -7.37
C GLN A 41 -16.18 -4.61 -6.21
N GLY A 42 -16.94 -5.49 -5.53
CA GLY A 42 -17.78 -5.12 -4.39
C GLY A 42 -16.97 -4.57 -3.22
N THR A 43 -15.88 -5.24 -2.85
CA THR A 43 -14.97 -4.78 -1.80
C THR A 43 -14.32 -3.46 -2.20
N ARG A 44 -13.85 -3.31 -3.45
CA ARG A 44 -13.31 -2.03 -3.94
C ARG A 44 -14.30 -0.88 -3.86
N ALA A 45 -15.56 -1.11 -4.22
CA ALA A 45 -16.61 -0.10 -4.11
C ALA A 45 -16.85 0.31 -2.64
N LEU A 46 -16.90 -0.67 -1.74
CA LEU A 46 -17.02 -0.43 -0.30
C LEU A 46 -15.85 0.37 0.26
N LEU A 47 -14.60 -0.01 -0.05
CA LEU A 47 -13.42 0.72 0.42
C LEU A 47 -13.41 2.16 -0.09
N ASN A 48 -13.82 2.40 -1.34
CA ASN A 48 -13.94 3.75 -1.88
C ASN A 48 -15.02 4.59 -1.18
N ASP A 49 -16.18 4.00 -0.84
CA ASP A 49 -17.21 4.67 -0.05
C ASP A 49 -16.69 5.04 1.34
N LEU A 50 -16.08 4.08 2.04
CA LEU A 50 -15.51 4.27 3.37
C LEU A 50 -14.44 5.36 3.37
N LYS A 51 -13.52 5.32 2.40
CA LYS A 51 -12.51 6.35 2.18
C LYS A 51 -13.16 7.73 2.07
N ASN A 52 -14.12 7.89 1.16
CA ASN A 52 -14.78 9.18 0.92
C ASN A 52 -15.51 9.71 2.16
N ARG A 53 -16.15 8.83 2.94
CA ARG A 53 -16.80 9.21 4.20
C ARG A 53 -15.79 9.69 5.24
N ILE A 54 -14.71 8.94 5.46
CA ILE A 54 -13.71 9.25 6.48
C ILE A 54 -12.99 10.56 6.15
N ILE A 55 -12.58 10.77 4.89
CA ILE A 55 -11.88 12.01 4.49
C ILE A 55 -12.79 13.25 4.58
N THR A 56 -14.10 13.10 4.31
CA THR A 56 -15.04 14.24 4.34
C THR A 56 -15.25 14.76 5.77
N GLU A 57 -15.16 13.89 6.77
CA GLU A 57 -15.22 14.28 8.18
C GLU A 57 -13.96 15.01 8.65
N ALA A 58 -12.84 14.85 7.93
CA ALA A 58 -11.55 15.39 8.33
C ALA A 58 -11.32 16.79 7.74
N ARG A 59 -11.17 17.79 8.61
CA ARG A 59 -10.76 19.15 8.22
C ARG A 59 -9.24 19.26 8.27
N ILE A 60 -8.55 18.86 7.20
CA ILE A 60 -7.09 18.95 7.10
C ILE A 60 -6.69 20.30 6.49
N SER A 61 -5.91 21.11 7.22
CA SER A 61 -5.24 22.29 6.64
C SER A 61 -3.91 21.87 5.99
N PRO A 62 -3.57 22.40 4.80
CA PRO A 62 -2.27 22.15 4.13
C PRO A 62 -1.04 22.52 4.99
N GLU A 63 -1.17 23.49 5.88
CA GLU A 63 -0.05 23.91 6.75
C GLU A 63 0.27 22.84 7.80
N LYS A 64 -0.76 22.10 8.24
CA LYS A 64 -0.61 21.06 9.27
C LYS A 64 -0.10 19.74 8.68
N SER A 65 -0.35 19.46 7.41
CA SER A 65 0.10 18.21 6.77
C SER A 65 1.62 18.10 6.64
N MET A 66 2.38 19.18 6.85
CA MET A 66 3.85 19.14 6.92
C MET A 66 4.40 18.77 8.31
N ASP A 67 3.57 18.77 9.37
CA ASP A 67 4.00 18.33 10.71
C ASP A 67 3.85 16.80 10.82
N ALA A 68 4.97 16.10 10.91
CA ALA A 68 5.01 14.65 11.05
C ALA A 68 4.20 14.12 12.26
N ARG A 69 4.13 14.89 13.36
CA ARG A 69 3.33 14.50 14.53
C ARG A 69 1.84 14.59 14.23
N PHE A 70 1.43 15.61 13.49
CA PHE A 70 0.05 15.76 13.06
C PHE A 70 -0.36 14.64 12.09
N VAL A 71 0.52 14.28 11.14
CA VAL A 71 0.30 13.15 10.23
C VAL A 71 0.16 11.84 11.00
N ALA A 72 1.01 11.60 12.00
CA ALA A 72 0.91 10.42 12.86
C ALA A 72 -0.41 10.37 13.65
N GLN A 73 -0.86 11.50 14.19
CA GLN A 73 -2.15 11.62 14.86
C GLN A 73 -3.33 11.35 13.90
N LEU A 74 -3.26 11.86 12.68
CA LEU A 74 -4.25 11.59 11.64
C LEU A 74 -4.30 10.10 11.25
N LYS A 75 -3.14 9.44 11.09
CA LYS A 75 -3.08 8.00 10.82
C LYS A 75 -3.78 7.21 11.95
N ASP A 76 -3.58 7.57 13.22
CA ASP A 76 -4.26 6.93 14.35
C ASP A 76 -5.79 7.17 14.34
N GLU A 77 -6.23 8.42 14.15
CA GLU A 77 -7.66 8.77 14.10
C GLU A 77 -8.37 8.03 12.95
N PHE A 78 -7.81 8.10 11.75
CA PHE A 78 -8.39 7.48 10.55
C PHE A 78 -8.37 5.97 10.67
N GLY A 79 -7.32 5.40 11.26
CA GLY A 79 -7.19 3.96 11.50
C GLY A 79 -8.30 3.45 12.43
N LYS A 80 -8.60 4.18 13.50
CA LYS A 80 -9.72 3.86 14.41
C LYS A 80 -11.07 3.92 13.71
N LYS A 81 -11.31 4.95 12.89
CA LYS A 81 -12.55 5.08 12.11
C LYS A 81 -12.69 3.96 11.07
N ALA A 82 -11.61 3.64 10.35
CA ALA A 82 -11.57 2.56 9.37
C ALA A 82 -11.84 1.20 10.01
N ARG A 83 -11.21 0.88 11.14
CA ARG A 83 -11.45 -0.36 11.91
C ARG A 83 -12.93 -0.50 12.28
N THR A 84 -13.47 0.54 12.91
CA THR A 84 -14.88 0.56 13.35
C THR A 84 -15.84 0.37 12.17
N ALA A 85 -15.56 1.02 11.03
CA ALA A 85 -16.37 0.89 9.84
C ALA A 85 -16.26 -0.52 9.24
N LEU A 86 -15.06 -1.07 9.08
CA LEU A 86 -14.85 -2.40 8.51
C LEU A 86 -15.41 -3.52 9.39
N GLU A 87 -15.37 -3.39 10.72
CA GLU A 87 -16.02 -4.32 11.63
C GLU A 87 -17.55 -4.36 11.43
N ARG A 88 -18.16 -3.19 11.17
CA ARG A 88 -19.59 -3.08 10.90
C ARG A 88 -19.98 -3.61 9.52
N GLU A 89 -19.24 -3.22 8.49
CA GLU A 89 -19.59 -3.53 7.09
C GLU A 89 -19.15 -4.95 6.68
N LEU A 90 -18.08 -5.48 7.29
CA LEU A 90 -17.51 -6.81 7.00
C LEU A 90 -17.36 -7.67 8.27
N PRO A 91 -18.46 -7.98 8.98
CA PRO A 91 -18.41 -8.66 10.27
C PRO A 91 -17.88 -10.09 10.15
N THR A 92 -18.14 -10.77 9.03
CA THR A 92 -17.74 -12.16 8.77
C THR A 92 -16.31 -12.30 8.26
N THR A 93 -15.67 -11.20 7.87
CA THR A 93 -14.28 -11.19 7.40
C THR A 93 -13.33 -11.36 8.59
N SER A 94 -12.24 -12.11 8.41
CA SER A 94 -11.28 -12.33 9.49
C SER A 94 -10.61 -11.03 9.93
N ALA A 95 -10.25 -10.95 11.22
CA ALA A 95 -9.58 -9.77 11.78
C ALA A 95 -8.28 -9.44 11.02
N LYS A 96 -7.50 -10.46 10.62
CA LYS A 96 -6.28 -10.29 9.82
C LYS A 96 -6.57 -9.59 8.49
N VAL A 97 -7.61 -10.02 7.77
CA VAL A 97 -7.98 -9.39 6.49
C VAL A 97 -8.51 -7.98 6.72
N ARG A 98 -9.28 -7.74 7.79
CA ARG A 98 -9.73 -6.38 8.13
C ARG A 98 -8.56 -5.43 8.41
N GLU A 99 -7.53 -5.86 9.15
CA GLU A 99 -6.35 -5.01 9.38
C GLU A 99 -5.60 -4.71 8.08
N VAL A 100 -5.51 -5.65 7.14
CA VAL A 100 -4.97 -5.37 5.79
C VAL A 100 -5.78 -4.29 5.08
N LEU A 101 -7.12 -4.37 5.15
CA LEU A 101 -8.00 -3.35 4.57
C LEU A 101 -7.85 -1.98 5.26
N VAL A 102 -7.58 -1.95 6.57
CA VAL A 102 -7.29 -0.71 7.31
C VAL A 102 -6.00 -0.07 6.80
N GLY A 103 -4.92 -0.86 6.66
CA GLY A 103 -3.64 -0.36 6.13
C GLY A 103 -3.79 0.23 4.72
N LEU A 104 -4.53 -0.46 3.85
CA LEU A 104 -4.82 0.02 2.49
C LEU A 104 -5.65 1.32 2.49
N LEU A 105 -6.65 1.43 3.36
CA LEU A 105 -7.42 2.66 3.49
C LEU A 105 -6.56 3.82 3.99
N LEU A 106 -5.67 3.58 4.96
CA LEU A 106 -4.76 4.61 5.47
C LEU A 106 -3.81 5.12 4.40
N GLN A 107 -3.19 4.21 3.65
CA GLN A 107 -2.33 4.54 2.51
C GLN A 107 -3.08 5.33 1.43
N GLN A 108 -4.33 4.96 1.12
CA GLN A 108 -5.14 5.67 0.13
C GLN A 108 -5.61 7.05 0.60
N MET A 109 -5.78 7.26 1.91
CA MET A 109 -6.27 8.52 2.48
C MET A 109 -5.14 9.51 2.79
N LEU A 110 -3.99 9.03 3.27
CA LEU A 110 -2.91 9.85 3.84
C LEU A 110 -1.55 9.58 3.22
N GLY A 111 -1.42 8.48 2.47
CA GLY A 111 -0.19 8.01 1.86
C GLY A 111 -0.03 8.44 0.41
N ILE A 112 0.91 7.79 -0.28
CA ILE A 112 1.20 8.01 -1.71
C ILE A 112 0.72 6.83 -2.59
N GLY A 113 -0.27 6.09 -2.11
CA GLY A 113 -0.74 4.87 -2.78
C GLY A 113 0.34 3.78 -2.78
N GLU A 114 0.23 2.84 -3.72
CA GLU A 114 1.04 1.60 -3.75
C GLU A 114 2.56 1.82 -3.72
N ILE A 115 3.04 2.99 -4.13
CA ILE A 115 4.47 3.37 -4.05
C ILE A 115 4.98 3.36 -2.59
N GLU A 116 4.12 3.64 -1.60
CA GLU A 116 4.50 3.61 -0.18
C GLU A 116 4.99 2.23 0.27
N PHE A 117 4.50 1.16 -0.37
CA PHE A 117 5.00 -0.18 -0.11
C PHE A 117 6.44 -0.36 -0.57
N LEU A 118 6.79 0.19 -1.74
CA LEU A 118 8.17 0.15 -2.25
C LEU A 118 9.12 0.93 -1.32
N LEU A 119 8.67 2.03 -0.74
CA LEU A 119 9.47 2.82 0.21
C LEU A 119 9.78 2.08 1.53
N SER A 120 8.97 1.09 1.89
CA SER A 120 9.25 0.25 3.07
C SER A 120 10.32 -0.81 2.82
N ASP A 121 10.69 -1.06 1.56
CA ASP A 121 11.68 -2.06 1.22
C ASP A 121 13.10 -1.50 1.35
N GLY A 122 13.80 -1.93 2.41
CA GLY A 122 15.19 -1.57 2.65
C GLY A 122 16.19 -2.06 1.60
N ASN A 123 15.79 -2.92 0.66
CA ASN A 123 16.63 -3.37 -0.46
C ASN A 123 16.55 -2.46 -1.69
N LEU A 124 15.64 -1.50 -1.73
CA LEU A 124 15.55 -0.52 -2.81
C LEU A 124 16.32 0.75 -2.42
N GLU A 125 17.17 1.25 -3.32
CA GLU A 125 17.87 2.54 -3.13
C GLU A 125 17.22 3.66 -3.93
N GLU A 126 16.59 3.32 -5.06
CA GLU A 126 15.95 4.28 -5.95
C GLU A 126 14.62 3.72 -6.47
N ILE A 127 13.62 4.60 -6.58
CA ILE A 127 12.34 4.34 -7.23
C ILE A 127 12.11 5.47 -8.22
N VAL A 128 11.94 5.13 -9.50
CA VAL A 128 11.81 6.08 -10.60
C VAL A 128 10.43 5.95 -11.24
N VAL A 129 9.70 7.07 -11.27
CA VAL A 129 8.40 7.21 -11.93
C VAL A 129 8.58 8.04 -13.19
N ASN A 130 8.75 7.40 -14.35
CA ASN A 130 8.97 8.11 -15.60
C ASN A 130 7.67 8.68 -16.19
N SER A 131 6.61 7.88 -16.24
CA SER A 131 5.31 8.29 -16.78
C SER A 131 4.19 7.36 -16.33
N SER A 132 2.94 7.72 -16.61
CA SER A 132 1.77 6.86 -16.38
C SER A 132 1.60 5.72 -17.39
N ARG A 133 2.49 5.61 -18.39
CA ARG A 133 2.40 4.62 -19.48
C ARG A 133 3.46 3.53 -19.38
N GLU A 134 4.36 3.65 -18.42
CA GLU A 134 5.50 2.75 -18.24
C GLU A 134 5.48 2.19 -16.82
N PRO A 135 6.04 0.99 -16.60
CA PRO A 135 6.24 0.46 -15.26
C PRO A 135 7.20 1.34 -14.46
N LEU A 136 7.13 1.21 -13.13
CA LEU A 136 8.12 1.79 -12.23
C LEU A 136 9.46 1.10 -12.41
N TRP A 137 10.54 1.89 -12.35
CA TRP A 137 11.90 1.36 -12.30
C TRP A 137 12.40 1.47 -10.87
N VAL A 138 13.15 0.45 -10.43
CA VAL A 138 13.76 0.45 -9.11
C VAL A 138 15.22 0.05 -9.22
N TYR A 139 16.05 0.64 -8.36
CA TYR A 139 17.41 0.16 -8.15
C TYR A 139 17.43 -0.72 -6.91
N HIS A 140 17.67 -2.01 -7.11
CA HIS A 140 17.75 -2.98 -6.03
C HIS A 140 19.22 -3.22 -5.65
N LYS A 141 19.57 -3.15 -4.36
CA LYS A 141 20.96 -3.25 -3.86
C LYS A 141 21.75 -4.45 -4.39
N LYS A 142 21.04 -5.55 -4.68
CA LYS A 142 21.61 -6.82 -5.14
C LYS A 142 21.40 -7.12 -6.64
N TYR A 143 20.37 -6.56 -7.27
CA TYR A 143 19.82 -7.08 -8.54
C TYR A 143 19.69 -6.04 -9.64
#